data_AF-A0A3B8P2L7-F1
#
_entry.id   AF-A0A3B8P2L7-F1
#
_cell.length_a   1.000
_cell.length_b   1.000
_cell.length_c   1.000
_cell.angle_alpha   90.00
_cell.angle_beta   90.00
_cell.angle_gamma   90.00
#
_symmetry.space_group_name_H-M   'P 1'
#
loop_
_entity.id
_entity.type
_entity.pdbx_description
1 polymer ?
#
loop_
_entity_poly.entity_id
_entity_poly.type
_entity_poly.pdbx_seq_one_letter_code
_entity_poly.pdbx_strand_id
1 'polypeptide(L)'
;MSHQFKPGDLVVIVGANSLTENIGKHGELREYVEPGDIYLAPNGRMYRQDDVPCWTISGEGLAAVIDGETVSFDFGIHEPRHLMPLRGDFAPEQQKAKEAEPCA
;
A
#
# COMPACT_ATOMS: atom_id res chain seq x y z
N MET A 1 -1.54 -19.12 9.82
CA MET A 1 -2.67 -18.50 9.10
C MET A 1 -2.09 -17.90 7.83
N SER A 2 -2.10 -18.65 6.74
CA SER A 2 -1.59 -18.18 5.46
C SER A 2 -2.71 -17.43 4.76
N HIS A 3 -2.76 -16.11 4.90
CA HIS A 3 -3.63 -15.31 4.07
C HIS A 3 -3.10 -15.39 2.64
N GLN A 4 -3.88 -15.97 1.72
CA GLN A 4 -3.57 -15.99 0.29
C GLN A 4 -3.94 -14.61 -0.27
N PHE A 5 -2.98 -13.69 -0.18
CA PHE A 5 -3.05 -12.41 -0.86
C PHE A 5 -3.01 -12.60 -2.38
N LYS A 6 -3.71 -11.74 -3.10
CA LYS A 6 -3.66 -11.63 -4.57
C LYS A 6 -3.61 -10.15 -4.99
N PRO A 7 -3.16 -9.86 -6.23
CA PRO A 7 -3.30 -8.52 -6.80
C PRO A 7 -4.75 -8.02 -6.70
N GLY A 8 -4.91 -6.74 -6.35
CA GLY A 8 -6.22 -6.11 -6.14
C GLY A 8 -6.80 -6.25 -4.73
N ASP A 9 -6.20 -7.05 -3.85
CA ASP A 9 -6.66 -7.10 -2.45
C ASP A 9 -6.36 -5.76 -1.75
N LEU A 10 -7.36 -5.24 -1.02
CA LEU A 10 -7.17 -4.13 -0.10
C LEU A 10 -6.59 -4.65 1.22
N VAL A 11 -5.57 -3.97 1.72
CA VAL A 11 -4.87 -4.34 2.95
C VAL A 11 -4.61 -3.11 3.81
N VAL A 12 -4.47 -3.36 5.12
CA VAL A 12 -3.88 -2.40 6.06
C VAL A 12 -2.51 -2.92 6.48
N ILE A 13 -1.56 -1.99 6.59
CA ILE A 13 -0.19 -2.27 7.03
C ILE A 13 -0.20 -2.26 8.56
N VAL A 14 0.13 -3.39 9.17
CA VAL A 14 0.04 -3.61 10.62
C VAL A 14 1.40 -3.76 11.31
N GLY A 15 2.49 -3.71 10.54
CA GLY A 15 3.85 -3.79 11.05
C GLY A 15 4.87 -3.24 10.07
N ALA A 16 6.13 -3.19 10.48
CA ALA A 16 7.25 -2.78 9.65
C ALA A 16 8.56 -3.31 10.25
N ASN A 17 9.59 -3.50 9.41
CA ASN A 17 10.95 -3.75 9.88
C ASN A 17 11.66 -2.46 10.30
N SER A 18 11.46 -1.38 9.53
CA SER A 18 12.17 -0.10 9.73
C SER A 18 11.26 1.11 9.49
N LEU A 19 10.48 1.13 8.41
CA LEU A 19 9.61 2.25 8.05
C LEU A 19 8.23 2.15 8.73
N THR A 20 8.17 2.56 9.99
CA THR A 20 6.95 2.50 10.83
C THR A 20 5.86 3.50 10.44
N GLU A 21 6.18 4.53 9.66
CA GLU A 21 5.29 5.60 9.20
C GLU A 21 4.16 5.10 8.30
N ASN A 22 4.27 3.86 7.80
CA ASN A 22 3.25 3.21 7.01
C ASN A 22 2.26 2.39 7.84
N ILE A 23 2.54 2.12 9.13
CA ILE A 23 1.64 1.36 9.99
C ILE A 23 0.31 2.12 10.15
N GLY A 24 -0.80 1.42 9.97
CA GLY A 24 -2.15 1.95 9.98
C GLY A 24 -2.63 2.51 8.64
N LYS A 25 -1.74 2.71 7.65
CA LYS A 25 -2.14 3.08 6.29
C LYS A 25 -2.64 1.86 5.53
N HIS A 26 -3.47 2.13 4.53
CA HIS A 26 -4.07 1.11 3.69
C HIS A 26 -3.68 1.29 2.23
N GLY A 27 -3.85 0.24 1.45
CA GLY A 27 -3.59 0.28 0.02
C GLY A 27 -4.03 -1.00 -0.67
N GLU A 28 -3.85 -1.01 -1.98
CA GLU A 28 -4.14 -2.13 -2.86
C GLU A 28 -2.85 -2.86 -3.21
N LEU A 29 -2.87 -4.18 -3.11
CA LEU A 29 -1.77 -5.03 -3.55
C LEU A 29 -1.64 -5.01 -5.07
N ARG A 30 -0.44 -4.79 -5.59
CA ARG A 30 -0.19 -4.80 -7.05
C ARG A 30 0.45 -6.11 -7.51
N GLU A 31 1.65 -6.39 -7.04
CA GLU A 31 2.40 -7.58 -7.45
C GLU A 31 3.22 -8.13 -6.28
N TYR A 32 3.40 -9.45 -6.29
CA TYR A 32 4.29 -10.12 -5.36
C TYR A 32 5.65 -10.27 -6.03
N VAL A 33 6.69 -9.75 -5.38
CA VAL A 33 8.05 -9.69 -5.90
C VAL A 33 8.97 -10.55 -5.04
N GLU A 34 9.72 -11.42 -5.70
CA GLU A 34 10.75 -12.26 -5.09
C GLU A 34 12.14 -11.59 -5.18
N PRO A 35 13.12 -12.00 -4.35
CA PRO A 35 14.47 -11.49 -4.45
C PRO A 35 15.06 -11.77 -5.84
N GLY A 36 15.51 -10.71 -6.51
CA GLY A 36 15.98 -10.71 -7.89
C GLY A 36 15.02 -10.09 -8.88
N ASP A 37 13.72 -10.00 -8.56
CA ASP A 37 12.71 -9.43 -9.43
C ASP A 37 12.85 -7.91 -9.59
N ILE A 38 12.33 -7.41 -10.70
CA ILE A 38 12.28 -5.98 -11.04
C ILE A 38 10.82 -5.56 -11.11
N TYR A 39 10.47 -4.47 -10.45
CA TYR A 39 9.12 -3.90 -10.46
C TYR A 39 9.13 -2.41 -10.81
N LEU A 40 8.02 -1.94 -11.38
CA LEU A 40 7.83 -0.55 -11.78
C LEU A 40 7.12 0.23 -10.67
N ALA A 41 7.80 1.21 -10.09
CA ALA A 41 7.17 2.11 -9.14
C ALA A 41 6.39 3.24 -9.85
N PRO A 42 5.45 3.93 -9.17
CA PRO A 42 4.65 5.01 -9.76
C PRO A 42 5.46 6.20 -10.31
N ASN A 43 6.69 6.41 -9.87
CA ASN A 43 7.59 7.42 -10.44
C ASN A 43 8.16 7.05 -11.81
N GLY A 44 7.76 5.92 -12.40
CA GLY A 44 8.24 5.44 -13.68
C GLY A 44 9.63 4.79 -13.63
N ARG A 45 10.22 4.64 -12.44
CA ARG A 45 11.52 3.98 -12.27
C ARG A 45 11.34 2.50 -11.93
N MET A 46 12.29 1.70 -12.43
CA MET A 46 12.40 0.29 -12.11
C MET A 46 13.25 0.11 -10.85
N TYR A 47 12.76 -0.70 -9.92
CA TYR A 47 13.46 -1.07 -8.70
C TYR A 47 13.66 -2.58 -8.66
N ARG A 48 14.75 -3.02 -8.06
CA ARG A 48 15.03 -4.43 -7.83
C ARG A 48 14.70 -4.80 -6.40
N GLN A 49 14.03 -5.92 -6.19
CA GLN A 49 13.86 -6.49 -4.86
C GLN A 49 15.09 -7.31 -4.50
N ASP A 50 15.81 -6.94 -3.44
CA ASP A 50 17.10 -7.58 -3.09
C ASP A 50 17.07 -8.38 -1.77
N ASP A 51 15.99 -8.28 -0.98
CA ASP A 51 15.93 -8.84 0.38
C ASP A 51 15.02 -10.08 0.48
N VAL A 52 13.82 -9.92 1.05
CA VAL A 52 12.83 -10.99 1.23
C VAL A 52 11.65 -10.81 0.29
N PRO A 53 10.86 -11.86 0.02
CA PRO A 53 9.65 -11.73 -0.79
C PRO A 53 8.64 -10.74 -0.20
N CYS A 54 8.16 -9.81 -1.02
CA CYS A 54 7.31 -8.70 -0.60
C CYS A 54 6.13 -8.49 -1.56
N TRP A 55 5.11 -7.81 -1.07
CA TRP A 55 4.09 -7.20 -1.92
C TRP A 55 4.42 -5.74 -2.20
N THR A 56 4.25 -5.32 -3.44
CA THR A 56 4.13 -3.90 -3.78
C THR A 56 2.71 -3.44 -3.51
N ILE A 57 2.57 -2.24 -2.97
CA ILE A 57 1.30 -1.68 -2.50
C ILE A 57 1.18 -0.26 -2.99
N SER A 58 0.01 0.11 -3.47
CA SER A 58 -0.32 1.51 -3.76
C SER A 58 -1.44 2.01 -2.87
N GLY A 59 -1.27 3.20 -2.34
CA GLY A 59 -2.19 3.76 -1.36
C GLY A 59 -1.77 5.17 -1.00
N GLU A 60 -2.75 6.02 -0.73
CA GLU A 60 -2.53 7.43 -0.43
C GLU A 60 -1.69 7.59 0.86
N GLY A 61 -0.72 8.50 0.79
CA GLY A 61 0.14 8.86 1.90
C GLY A 61 1.16 7.79 2.28
N LEU A 62 1.27 6.68 1.53
CA LEU A 62 2.34 5.72 1.73
C LEU A 62 3.69 6.40 1.50
N ALA A 63 4.65 6.04 2.34
CA ALA A 63 6.03 6.49 2.24
C ALA A 63 6.94 5.36 1.76
N ALA A 64 8.06 5.73 1.15
CA ALA A 64 9.15 4.83 0.78
C ALA A 64 10.48 5.44 1.22
N VAL A 65 11.49 4.59 1.43
CA VAL A 65 12.87 5.06 1.60
C VAL A 65 13.53 5.06 0.23
N ILE A 66 13.90 6.23 -0.27
CA ILE A 66 14.61 6.42 -1.53
C ILE A 66 15.90 7.15 -1.23
N ASP A 67 17.04 6.58 -1.64
CA ASP A 67 18.38 7.15 -1.40
C ASP A 67 18.66 7.51 0.08
N GLY A 68 18.06 6.75 1.00
CA GLY A 68 18.21 6.92 2.46
C GLY A 68 17.22 7.91 3.09
N GLU A 69 16.36 8.55 2.30
CA GLU A 69 15.37 9.51 2.80
C GLU A 69 13.96 8.94 2.72
N THR A 70 13.17 9.16 3.78
CA THR A 70 11.74 8.84 3.79
C THR A 70 10.98 9.89 2.98
N VAL A 71 10.37 9.46 1.88
CA VAL A 71 9.57 10.33 1.01
C VAL A 71 8.14 9.82 0.92
N SER A 72 7.18 10.74 0.87
CA SER A 72 5.79 10.39 0.51
C SER A 72 5.76 10.03 -0.97
N PHE A 73 5.18 8.88 -1.28
CA PHE A 73 5.37 8.22 -2.57
C PHE A 73 4.12 7.49 -3.09
N ASP A 74 3.05 7.48 -2.29
CA ASP A 74 1.80 6.75 -2.52
C ASP A 74 1.98 5.27 -2.89
N PHE A 75 3.14 4.73 -2.51
CA PHE A 75 3.60 3.40 -2.83
C PHE A 75 4.56 2.91 -1.75
N GLY A 76 4.52 1.61 -1.48
CA GLY A 76 5.45 0.96 -0.56
C GLY A 76 5.60 -0.52 -0.88
N ILE A 77 6.62 -1.15 -0.28
CA ILE A 77 6.81 -2.59 -0.31
C ILE A 77 6.72 -3.15 1.10
N HIS A 78 6.00 -4.24 1.28
CA HIS A 78 5.76 -4.83 2.60
C HIS A 78 5.75 -6.35 2.53
N GLU A 79 6.39 -6.98 3.50
CA GLU A 79 6.30 -8.42 3.67
C GLU A 79 4.86 -8.86 3.99
N PRO A 80 4.43 -10.05 3.54
CA PRO A 80 3.10 -10.58 3.85
C PRO A 80 2.75 -10.58 5.35
N ARG A 81 3.74 -10.77 6.23
CA ARG A 81 3.54 -10.80 7.71
C ARG A 81 3.16 -9.44 8.31
N HIS A 82 3.39 -8.35 7.58
CA HIS A 82 3.05 -6.99 7.99
C HIS A 82 1.72 -6.51 7.41
N LEU A 83 0.98 -7.40 6.74
CA LEU A 83 -0.24 -7.06 6.03
C LEU A 83 -1.44 -7.78 6.65
N MET A 84 -2.55 -7.05 6.79
CA MET A 84 -3.83 -7.58 7.18
C MET A 84 -4.85 -7.29 6.08
N PRO A 85 -5.58 -8.30 5.58
CA PRO A 85 -6.59 -8.08 4.55
C PRO A 85 -7.75 -7.24 5.09
N LEU A 86 -8.10 -6.17 4.38
CA LEU A 86 -9.36 -5.46 4.55
C LEU A 86 -10.42 -6.25 3.78
N ARG A 87 -11.08 -7.18 4.45
CA ARG A 87 -12.19 -7.94 3.86
C ARG A 87 -13.27 -6.95 3.41
N GLY A 88 -13.82 -7.18 2.22
CA GLY A 88 -14.65 -6.26 1.44
C GLY A 88 -16.02 -5.84 2.01
N ASP A 89 -16.15 -5.69 3.33
CA ASP A 89 -17.25 -4.92 3.94
C ASP A 89 -16.96 -3.41 3.96
N PHE A 90 -15.77 -2.99 3.51
CA PHE A 90 -15.51 -1.58 3.20
C PHE A 90 -15.99 -1.26 1.78
N ALA A 91 -17.31 -1.25 1.59
CA ALA A 91 -17.88 -0.42 0.53
C ALA A 91 -17.53 1.03 0.89
N PRO A 92 -16.84 1.79 0.03
CA PRO A 92 -16.66 3.22 0.29
C PRO A 92 -18.06 3.82 0.32
N GLU A 93 -18.49 4.25 1.51
CA GLU A 93 -19.63 5.13 1.65
C GLU A 93 -19.22 6.40 0.91
N GLN A 94 -19.58 6.49 -0.38
CA GLN A 94 -19.43 7.69 -1.16
C GLN A 94 -20.11 8.79 -0.36
N GLN A 95 -19.30 9.64 0.27
CA GLN A 95 -19.74 10.83 0.98
C GLN A 95 -20.47 11.70 -0.04
N LYS A 96 -21.76 11.45 -0.15
CA LYS A 96 -22.73 12.23 -0.88
C LYS A 96 -22.99 13.45 -0.02
N ALA A 97 -22.04 14.37 0.04
CA ALA A 97 -22.30 15.73 0.48
C ALA A 97 -23.11 16.40 -0.63
N LYS A 98 -24.41 16.11 -0.65
CA LYS A 98 -25.41 16.86 -1.39
C LYS A 98 -25.32 18.32 -0.96
N GLU A 99 -24.99 19.16 -1.95
CA GLU A 99 -25.63 20.44 -2.25
C GLU A 99 -26.25 21.19 -1.07
N ALA A 100 -25.59 22.26 -0.66
CA ALA A 100 -26.19 23.29 0.19
C ALA A 100 -27.30 24.01 -0.59
N GLU A 101 -28.53 23.98 -0.05
CA GLU A 101 -29.59 24.88 -0.51
C GLU A 101 -29.29 26.32 -0.03
N PRO A 102 -29.41 27.34 -0.89
CA PRO A 102 -29.64 28.69 -0.44
C PRO A 102 -31.15 28.98 -0.47
N CYS A 103 -31.74 29.22 0.70
CA CYS A 103 -33.01 29.94 0.81
C CYS A 103 -32.79 31.16 1.72
N ALA A 104 -32.80 32.35 1.12
CA ALA A 104 -33.12 33.63 1.74
C ALA A 104 -33.78 34.53 0.70
#